data_AF-A0A2S0U5B1-F1
#
_entry.id   AF-A0A2S0U5B1-F1
#
_cell.length_a   1.000
_cell.length_b   1.000
_cell.length_c   1.000
_cell.angle_alpha   90.00
_cell.angle_beta   90.00
_cell.angle_gamma   90.00
#
_symmetry.space_group_name_H-M   'P 1'
#
loop_
_entity.id
_entity.type
_entity.pdbx_description
1 polymer ?
#
loop_
_entity_poly.entity_id
_entity_poly.type
_entity_poly.pdbx_seq_one_letter_code
_entity_poly.pdbx_strand_id
1 'polypeptide(L)'
;MKKIGTFLSNFTELHIERLNSNNLKDADLIYFGVWHNFVNNFNSTISNYSGGHLFISKAKIEQSIKKFFNIKFKSHKSIQGIKFNGKGYVFDGASGDPVDYVKVINVYDMGSSTFEVYGELYADPYSWVEAVIKKITENKKSRYILISLSVKN
;
A
#
# COMPACT_ATOMS: atom_id res chain seq x y z
N MET A 1 0.79 -14.91 11.75
CA MET A 1 0.03 -13.67 12.01
C MET A 1 0.88 -12.41 11.87
N LYS A 2 2.04 -12.27 12.55
CA LYS A 2 2.92 -11.07 12.44
C LYS A 2 3.17 -10.58 10.99
N LYS A 3 3.51 -11.48 10.06
CA LYS A 3 3.73 -11.13 8.63
C LYS A 3 2.49 -10.55 7.94
N ILE A 4 1.29 -10.98 8.33
CA ILE A 4 0.03 -10.44 7.80
C ILE A 4 -0.26 -9.08 8.43
N GLY A 5 -0.01 -8.91 9.74
CA GLY A 5 -0.11 -7.62 10.41
C GLY A 5 0.78 -6.57 9.74
N THR A 6 2.07 -6.88 9.56
CA THR A 6 2.99 -6.02 8.81
C THR A 6 2.48 -5.75 7.39
N PHE A 7 1.95 -6.75 6.69
CA PHE A 7 1.39 -6.55 5.35
C PHE A 7 0.23 -5.55 5.37
N LEU A 8 -0.69 -5.63 6.33
CA LEU A 8 -1.82 -4.71 6.46
C LEU A 8 -1.40 -3.30 6.92
N SER A 9 -0.38 -3.19 7.78
CA SER A 9 0.19 -1.89 8.18
C SER A 9 0.63 -1.03 7.00
N ASN A 10 1.13 -1.64 5.91
CA ASN A 10 1.55 -0.91 4.70
C ASN A 10 0.41 -0.10 4.04
N PHE A 11 -0.85 -0.39 4.39
CA PHE A 11 -2.03 0.34 3.91
C PHE A 11 -2.56 1.31 4.97
N THR A 12 -2.64 0.87 6.23
CA THR A 12 -3.18 1.70 7.31
C THR A 12 -2.26 2.86 7.67
N GLU A 13 -0.95 2.71 7.58
CA GLU A 13 0.03 3.81 7.70
C GLU A 13 -0.16 4.92 6.65
N LEU A 14 -0.93 4.65 5.60
CA LEU A 14 -1.26 5.61 4.55
C LEU A 14 -2.69 6.17 4.69
N HIS A 15 -3.35 5.88 5.83
CA HIS A 15 -4.74 6.23 6.12
C HIS A 15 -5.72 5.68 5.07
N ILE A 16 -5.41 4.53 4.47
CA ILE A 16 -6.32 3.86 3.55
C ILE A 16 -7.35 3.11 4.39
N GLU A 17 -8.50 3.74 4.62
CA GLU A 17 -9.59 3.14 5.41
C GLU A 17 -10.41 2.12 4.63
N ARG A 18 -10.57 2.30 3.31
CA ARG A 18 -11.36 1.39 2.48
C ARG A 18 -10.72 1.17 1.13
N LEU A 19 -10.60 -0.09 0.73
CA LEU A 19 -10.04 -0.48 -0.55
C LEU A 19 -10.70 -1.76 -1.06
N ASN A 20 -10.96 -1.81 -2.36
CA ASN A 20 -11.34 -3.04 -3.06
C ASN A 20 -10.57 -3.16 -4.38
N SER A 21 -9.79 -4.23 -4.52
CA SER A 21 -8.90 -4.45 -5.67
C SER A 21 -9.63 -4.51 -7.00
N ASN A 22 -10.91 -4.89 -7.00
CA ASN A 22 -11.73 -4.99 -8.21
C ASN A 22 -12.16 -3.62 -8.76
N ASN A 23 -12.09 -2.57 -7.94
CA ASN A 23 -12.56 -1.22 -8.28
C ASN A 23 -11.45 -0.16 -8.16
N LEU A 24 -10.17 -0.57 -8.15
CA LEU A 24 -9.05 0.36 -8.05
C LEU A 24 -8.95 1.24 -9.29
N LYS A 25 -8.91 2.55 -9.08
CA LYS A 25 -8.57 3.52 -10.12
C LYS A 25 -7.05 3.63 -10.21
N ASP A 26 -6.56 4.07 -11.37
CA ASP A 26 -5.14 4.40 -11.53
C ASP A 26 -4.64 5.37 -10.45
N ALA A 27 -5.49 6.31 -10.02
CA ALA A 27 -5.14 7.28 -9.01
C ALA A 27 -4.87 6.62 -7.64
N ASP A 28 -5.65 5.62 -7.25
CA ASP A 28 -5.48 4.89 -5.99
C ASP A 28 -4.16 4.10 -6.01
N LEU A 29 -3.86 3.47 -7.15
CA LEU A 29 -2.61 2.72 -7.35
C LEU A 29 -1.37 3.63 -7.33
N ILE A 30 -1.47 4.80 -7.96
CA ILE A 30 -0.40 5.80 -7.98
C ILE A 30 -0.19 6.36 -6.58
N TYR A 31 -1.27 6.75 -5.90
CA TYR A 31 -1.24 7.27 -4.53
C TYR A 31 -0.57 6.26 -3.60
N PHE A 32 -1.06 5.00 -3.58
CA PHE A 32 -0.45 3.94 -2.79
C PHE A 32 1.03 3.75 -3.15
N GLY A 33 1.36 3.67 -4.43
CA GLY A 33 2.73 3.44 -4.87
C GLY A 33 3.71 4.53 -4.42
N VAL A 34 3.30 5.80 -4.46
CA VAL A 34 4.13 6.93 -4.03
C VAL A 34 4.27 6.94 -2.51
N TRP A 35 3.14 6.94 -1.79
CA TRP A 35 3.13 7.09 -0.34
C TRP A 35 3.67 5.87 0.41
N HIS A 36 3.39 4.65 -0.06
CA HIS A 36 4.02 3.45 0.50
C HIS A 36 5.54 3.56 0.43
N ASN A 37 6.09 3.98 -0.72
CA ASN A 37 7.54 4.09 -0.86
C ASN A 37 8.13 5.27 -0.07
N PHE A 38 7.41 6.39 0.00
CA PHE A 38 7.82 7.54 0.80
C PHE A 38 7.87 7.21 2.30
N VAL A 39 6.81 6.58 2.84
CA VAL A 39 6.72 6.23 4.27
C VAL A 39 7.64 5.05 4.61
N ASN A 40 7.58 3.97 3.84
CA ASN A 40 8.20 2.70 4.23
C ASN A 40 9.58 2.43 3.60
N ASN A 41 9.92 3.10 2.49
CA ASN A 41 11.12 2.79 1.70
C ASN A 41 11.94 4.05 1.34
N PHE A 42 11.82 5.13 2.11
CA PHE A 42 12.34 6.46 1.77
C PHE A 42 13.76 6.43 1.22
N ASN A 43 14.71 5.98 2.05
CA ASN A 43 16.15 5.96 1.76
C ASN A 43 16.53 5.13 0.52
N SER A 44 15.67 4.19 0.10
CA SER A 44 15.97 3.26 -1.00
C SER A 44 15.26 3.58 -2.31
N THR A 45 14.29 4.50 -2.28
CA THR A 45 13.40 4.76 -3.43
C THR A 45 13.16 6.22 -3.74
N ILE A 46 13.31 7.11 -2.76
CA ILE A 46 13.05 8.54 -2.88
C ILE A 46 14.37 9.29 -3.05
N SER A 47 14.38 10.26 -3.94
CA SER A 47 15.51 11.16 -4.15
C SER A 47 15.05 12.61 -4.14
N ASN A 48 15.94 13.52 -3.75
CA ASN A 48 15.68 14.96 -3.88
C ASN A 48 15.47 15.35 -5.35
N TYR A 49 14.60 16.33 -5.56
CA TYR A 49 14.32 16.95 -6.85
C TYR A 49 14.45 18.47 -6.74
N SER A 50 14.47 19.15 -7.89
CA SER A 50 14.63 20.61 -7.94
C SER A 50 13.55 21.34 -7.13
N GLY A 51 13.92 22.41 -6.43
CA GLY A 51 12.97 23.26 -5.72
C GLY A 51 12.46 22.69 -4.39
N GLY A 52 13.15 21.71 -3.81
CA GLY A 52 12.76 21.08 -2.53
C GLY A 52 11.74 19.96 -2.66
N HIS A 53 11.29 19.66 -3.88
CA HIS A 53 10.41 18.52 -4.14
C HIS A 53 11.14 17.17 -4.03
N LEU A 54 10.38 16.09 -3.95
CA LEU A 54 10.87 14.72 -3.98
C LEU A 54 10.57 14.05 -5.31
N PHE A 55 11.34 13.02 -5.63
CA PHE A 55 11.16 12.22 -6.83
C PHE A 55 11.18 10.72 -6.53
N ILE A 56 10.29 9.98 -7.22
CA ILE A 56 10.30 8.52 -7.28
C ILE A 56 10.13 8.03 -8.72
N SER A 57 10.97 7.09 -9.13
CA SER A 57 10.90 6.52 -10.48
C SER A 57 9.62 5.69 -10.70
N LYS A 58 9.08 5.71 -11.92
CA LYS A 58 7.89 4.90 -12.26
C LYS A 58 8.12 3.41 -12.05
N ALA A 59 9.34 2.92 -12.23
CA ALA A 59 9.69 1.52 -12.02
C ALA A 59 9.48 1.07 -10.56
N LYS A 60 9.77 1.93 -9.58
CA LYS A 60 9.52 1.63 -8.15
C LYS A 60 8.02 1.61 -7.84
N ILE A 61 7.25 2.49 -8.47
CA ILE A 61 5.78 2.48 -8.38
C ILE A 61 5.20 1.17 -8.94
N GLU A 62 5.60 0.79 -10.14
CA GLU A 62 5.17 -0.47 -10.77
C GLU A 62 5.52 -1.70 -9.91
N GLN A 63 6.72 -1.72 -9.31
CA GLN A 63 7.16 -2.79 -8.41
C GLN A 63 6.25 -2.91 -7.17
N SER A 64 5.93 -1.80 -6.51
CA SER A 64 5.03 -1.81 -5.35
C SER A 64 3.62 -2.24 -5.73
N ILE A 65 3.07 -1.71 -6.83
CA ILE A 65 1.73 -2.11 -7.29
C ILE A 65 1.67 -3.60 -7.61
N LYS A 66 2.68 -4.14 -8.31
CA LYS A 66 2.77 -5.58 -8.58
C LYS A 66 2.89 -6.37 -7.28
N LYS A 67 3.67 -5.91 -6.31
CA LYS A 67 3.89 -6.58 -5.02
C LYS A 67 2.60 -6.68 -4.18
N PHE A 68 1.81 -5.62 -4.10
CA PHE A 68 0.67 -5.55 -3.19
C PHE A 68 -0.68 -5.89 -3.84
N PHE A 69 -0.82 -5.70 -5.16
CA PHE A 69 -2.10 -5.93 -5.87
C PHE A 69 -2.00 -6.95 -7.00
N ASN A 70 -0.79 -7.46 -7.30
CA ASN A 70 -0.52 -8.33 -8.44
C ASN A 70 -0.76 -7.71 -9.83
N ILE A 71 -0.88 -6.38 -9.92
CA ILE A 71 -1.21 -5.68 -11.17
C ILE A 71 0.07 -5.28 -11.91
N LYS A 72 0.12 -5.53 -13.24
CA LYS A 72 1.16 -5.00 -14.13
C LYS A 72 0.77 -3.60 -14.59
N PHE A 73 1.03 -2.62 -13.75
CA PHE A 73 0.62 -1.23 -13.98
C PHE A 73 1.43 -0.55 -15.09
N LYS A 74 0.76 0.21 -15.96
CA LYS A 74 1.37 1.01 -17.04
C LYS A 74 0.71 2.37 -17.27
N SER A 75 -0.47 2.61 -16.70
CA SER A 75 -1.29 3.82 -16.90
C SER A 75 -0.81 5.02 -16.07
N HIS A 76 0.47 5.40 -16.21
CA HIS A 76 1.04 6.52 -15.48
C HIS A 76 0.45 7.86 -15.94
N LYS A 77 0.03 8.67 -14.96
CA LYS A 77 -0.51 10.02 -15.16
C LYS A 77 -0.35 10.84 -13.89
N SER A 78 -0.43 12.16 -14.00
CA SER A 78 -0.48 13.03 -12.81
C SER A 78 -1.80 12.83 -12.07
N ILE A 79 -1.75 12.97 -10.74
CA ILE A 79 -2.92 13.03 -9.87
C ILE A 79 -2.77 14.24 -8.94
N GLN A 80 -3.80 14.53 -8.14
CA GLN A 80 -3.76 15.65 -7.21
C GLN A 80 -2.53 15.56 -6.29
N GLY A 81 -1.73 16.63 -6.24
CA GLY A 81 -0.51 16.70 -5.43
C GLY A 81 0.70 15.89 -5.93
N ILE A 82 0.56 15.10 -7.00
CA ILE A 82 1.63 14.22 -7.50
C ILE A 82 1.74 14.33 -9.02
N LYS A 83 2.81 14.95 -9.50
CA LYS A 83 3.04 15.24 -10.92
C LYS A 83 3.86 14.16 -11.60
N PHE A 84 3.36 13.60 -12.71
CA PHE A 84 4.13 12.67 -13.53
C PHE A 84 4.95 13.42 -14.59
N ASN A 85 6.25 13.12 -14.69
CA ASN A 85 7.17 13.78 -15.64
C ASN A 85 7.66 12.85 -16.77
N GLY A 86 7.02 11.70 -16.98
CA GLY A 86 7.41 10.69 -17.97
C GLY A 86 8.43 9.66 -17.46
N LYS A 87 9.31 10.05 -16.52
CA LYS A 87 10.29 9.17 -15.86
C LYS A 87 9.78 8.64 -14.52
N GLY A 88 9.00 9.44 -13.81
CA GLY A 88 8.50 9.15 -12.48
C GLY A 88 7.61 10.27 -11.97
N TYR A 89 7.47 10.33 -10.65
CA TYR A 89 6.59 11.25 -9.96
C TYR A 89 7.37 12.26 -9.14
N VAL A 90 6.94 13.51 -9.20
CA VAL A 90 7.42 14.62 -8.39
C VAL A 90 6.30 15.03 -7.44
N PHE A 91 6.60 15.15 -6.15
CA PHE A 91 5.62 15.41 -5.10
C PHE A 91 6.27 16.09 -3.89
N ASP A 92 5.44 16.65 -3.02
CA ASP A 92 5.86 17.20 -1.73
C ASP A 92 5.72 16.12 -0.66
N GLY A 93 6.80 15.87 0.08
CA GLY A 93 6.82 14.91 1.18
C GLY A 93 6.68 15.62 2.52
N ALA A 94 5.46 15.68 3.05
CA ALA A 94 5.23 15.97 4.45
C ALA A 94 4.75 14.68 5.13
N SER A 95 5.45 14.26 6.18
CA SER A 95 5.02 13.16 7.06
C SER A 95 5.44 13.52 8.48
N GLY A 96 4.45 13.61 9.35
CA GLY A 96 4.63 13.83 10.80
C GLY A 96 3.63 13.04 11.63
N ASP A 97 2.86 12.15 10.98
CA ASP A 97 1.80 11.39 11.61
C ASP A 97 2.38 10.23 12.43
N PRO A 98 1.70 9.83 13.52
CA PRO A 98 2.05 8.63 14.26
C PRO A 98 2.00 7.38 13.37
N VAL A 99 2.82 6.38 13.71
CA VAL A 99 2.91 5.13 12.96
C VAL A 99 1.76 4.20 13.36
N ASP A 100 0.77 4.10 12.50
CA ASP A 100 -0.34 3.16 12.65
C ASP A 100 0.11 1.72 12.40
N TYR A 101 -0.35 0.76 13.21
CA TYR A 101 -0.05 -0.65 12.93
C TYR A 101 -1.19 -1.61 13.23
N VAL A 102 -1.23 -2.70 12.46
CA VAL A 102 -2.26 -3.74 12.60
C VAL A 102 -1.72 -4.95 13.36
N LYS A 103 -2.38 -5.28 14.46
CA LYS A 103 -2.19 -6.55 15.18
C LYS A 103 -3.31 -7.51 14.79
N VAL A 104 -2.96 -8.53 14.02
CA VAL A 104 -3.91 -9.57 13.58
C VAL A 104 -4.36 -10.42 14.77
N ILE A 105 -5.68 -10.54 14.94
CA ILE A 105 -6.33 -11.34 15.97
C ILE A 105 -6.81 -12.67 15.37
N ASN A 106 -7.50 -12.63 14.24
CA ASN A 106 -8.05 -13.81 13.59
C ASN A 106 -7.67 -13.87 12.11
N VAL A 107 -7.48 -15.09 11.61
CA VAL A 107 -7.30 -15.40 10.19
C VAL A 107 -8.14 -16.63 9.87
N TYR A 108 -9.04 -16.51 8.90
CA TYR A 108 -9.87 -17.59 8.42
C TYR A 108 -9.45 -17.95 6.99
N ASP A 109 -9.14 -19.23 6.75
CA ASP A 109 -8.86 -19.73 5.40
C ASP A 109 -10.18 -19.96 4.67
N MET A 110 -10.38 -19.21 3.59
CA MET A 110 -11.59 -19.26 2.77
C MET A 110 -11.43 -20.22 1.58
N GLY A 111 -10.33 -20.96 1.52
CA GLY A 111 -9.95 -21.78 0.38
C GLY A 111 -9.32 -20.98 -0.75
N SER A 112 -8.82 -21.68 -1.78
CA SER A 112 -8.18 -21.07 -2.96
C SER A 112 -7.06 -20.06 -2.63
N SER A 113 -6.34 -20.30 -1.52
CA SER A 113 -5.30 -19.41 -0.98
C SER A 113 -5.79 -18.01 -0.59
N THR A 114 -7.07 -17.87 -0.27
CA THR A 114 -7.70 -16.62 0.16
C THR A 114 -7.96 -16.67 1.66
N PHE A 115 -7.71 -15.57 2.35
CA PHE A 115 -7.85 -15.47 3.78
C PHE A 115 -8.64 -14.23 4.15
N GLU A 116 -9.60 -14.39 5.05
CA GLU A 116 -10.24 -13.30 5.75
C GLU A 116 -9.45 -13.01 7.03
N VAL A 117 -9.17 -11.75 7.30
CA VAL A 117 -8.28 -11.31 8.36
C VAL A 117 -8.96 -10.23 9.18
N TYR A 118 -8.93 -10.40 10.50
CA TYR A 118 -9.43 -9.44 11.47
C TYR A 118 -8.27 -9.01 12.37
N GLY A 119 -8.15 -7.71 12.61
CA GLY A 119 -7.07 -7.14 13.40
C GLY A 119 -7.47 -5.88 14.16
N GLU A 120 -6.71 -5.59 15.20
CA GLU A 120 -6.74 -4.33 15.94
C GLU A 120 -5.85 -3.32 15.23
N LEU A 121 -6.39 -2.13 14.92
CA LEU A 121 -5.62 -0.99 14.44
C LEU A 121 -5.23 -0.12 15.62
N TYR A 122 -3.94 -0.11 15.93
CA TYR A 122 -3.38 0.83 16.89
C TYR A 122 -3.09 2.14 16.16
N ALA A 123 -4.10 3.01 16.16
CA ALA A 123 -4.12 4.38 15.66
C ALA A 123 -4.86 5.26 16.68
N ASP A 124 -4.96 6.57 16.42
CA ASP A 124 -5.83 7.48 17.19
C ASP A 124 -6.93 8.05 16.27
N PRO A 125 -8.21 7.64 16.44
CA PRO A 125 -8.71 6.71 17.45
C PRO A 125 -8.32 5.25 17.18
N TYR A 126 -8.40 4.43 18.22
CA TYR A 126 -8.27 2.98 18.09
C TYR A 126 -9.43 2.41 17.25
N SER A 127 -9.10 1.52 16.31
CA SER A 127 -10.07 0.99 15.35
C SER A 127 -9.84 -0.50 15.08
N TRP A 128 -10.68 -1.10 14.24
CA TRP A 128 -10.59 -2.48 13.77
C TRP A 128 -10.33 -2.54 12.28
N VAL A 129 -9.55 -3.53 11.85
CA VAL A 129 -9.30 -3.83 10.43
C VAL A 129 -9.95 -5.15 10.06
N GLU A 130 -10.71 -5.13 8.99
CA GLU A 130 -11.18 -6.30 8.27
C GLU A 130 -10.56 -6.30 6.87
N ALA A 131 -9.94 -7.41 6.47
CA ALA A 131 -9.31 -7.51 5.17
C ALA A 131 -9.48 -8.90 4.55
N VAL A 132 -9.59 -8.92 3.23
CA VAL A 132 -9.44 -10.15 2.44
C VAL A 132 -8.11 -10.08 1.72
N ILE A 133 -7.27 -11.08 1.93
CA ILE A 133 -5.96 -11.20 1.29
C ILE A 133 -5.88 -12.50 0.51
N LYS A 134 -5.06 -12.52 -0.53
CA LYS A 134 -4.75 -13.73 -1.29
C LYS A 134 -3.27 -14.02 -1.23
N LYS A 135 -2.91 -15.24 -0.87
CA LYS A 135 -1.54 -15.74 -0.99
C LYS A 135 -1.32 -16.17 -2.44
N ILE A 136 -0.27 -15.64 -3.05
CA ILE A 136 0.18 -16.04 -4.38
C ILE A 136 1.61 -16.57 -4.31
N THR A 137 1.94 -17.50 -5.20
CA THR A 137 3.28 -18.08 -5.30
C THR A 137 3.79 -17.90 -6.72
N GLU A 138 4.89 -17.17 -6.86
CA GLU A 138 5.59 -16.95 -8.13
C GLU A 138 7.05 -17.36 -7.91
N ASN A 139 7.63 -18.18 -8.79
CA ASN A 139 9.03 -18.61 -8.71
C ASN A 139 9.45 -19.18 -7.34
N LYS A 140 8.62 -20.07 -6.77
CA LYS A 140 8.82 -20.69 -5.44
C LYS A 140 8.82 -19.71 -4.26
N LYS A 141 8.47 -18.44 -4.45
CA LYS A 141 8.32 -17.44 -3.40
C LYS A 141 6.85 -17.09 -3.23
N SER A 142 6.35 -17.16 -2.00
CA SER A 142 4.99 -16.75 -1.67
C SER A 142 4.95 -15.33 -1.11
N ARG A 143 3.91 -14.59 -1.48
CA ARG A 143 3.57 -13.27 -0.93
C ARG A 143 2.05 -13.12 -0.83
N TYR A 144 1.62 -12.15 -0.03
CA TYR A 144 0.21 -11.76 0.03
C TYR A 144 -0.05 -10.59 -0.92
N ILE A 145 -1.28 -10.55 -1.44
CA ILE A 145 -1.86 -9.41 -2.14
C ILE A 145 -3.16 -9.03 -1.48
N LEU A 146 -3.53 -7.75 -1.58
CA LEU A 146 -4.74 -7.23 -0.99
C LEU A 146 -5.90 -7.38 -1.98
N ILE A 147 -7.01 -7.94 -1.51
CA ILE A 147 -8.27 -8.02 -2.26
C ILE A 147 -9.23 -6.95 -1.74
N SER A 148 -9.40 -6.86 -0.42
CA SER A 148 -10.18 -5.78 0.20
C SER A 148 -9.63 -5.43 1.57
N LEU A 149 -9.90 -4.19 1.99
CA LEU A 149 -9.62 -3.68 3.32
C LEU A 149 -10.73 -2.72 3.75
N SER A 150 -11.14 -2.80 5.00
CA SER A 150 -12.00 -1.84 5.66
C SER A 150 -11.51 -1.60 7.09
N VAL A 151 -11.34 -0.34 7.46
CA VAL A 151 -11.18 0.11 8.84
C VAL A 151 -12.58 0.43 9.39
N LYS A 152 -12.85 0.02 10.63
CA LYS A 152 -14.10 0.23 11.35
C LYS A 152 -13.79 0.87 12.70
N ASN A 153 -14.50 1.95 13.02
CA ASN A 153 -14.43 2.64 14.31
C ASN A 153 -15.54 2.14 15.23
#